data_AF-A0A7C4DJ56-F1
#
_entry.id   AF-A0A7C4DJ56-F1
#
_cell.length_a   1.000
_cell.length_b   1.000
_cell.length_c   1.000
_cell.angle_alpha   90.00
_cell.angle_beta   90.00
_cell.angle_gamma   90.00
#
_symmetry.space_group_name_H-M   'P 1'
#
loop_
_entity.id
_entity.type
_entity.pdbx_description
1 polymer ?
#
loop_
_entity_poly.entity_id
_entity_poly.type
_entity_poly.pdbx_seq_one_letter_code
_entity_poly.pdbx_strand_id
1 'polypeptide(L)' 'MGALIAYITEPARENFQPMNANFGILPPPPPDTRRSDRKSVQVAAARAAAREFARRVREPI' A
#
# COMPACT_ATOMS: atom_id res chain seq x y z
N MET A 1 1.52 5.63 -2.04
CA MET A 1 0.79 6.22 -3.19
C MET A 1 0.01 5.17 -3.96
N GLY A 2 0.62 4.11 -4.49
CA GLY A 2 -0.10 3.08 -5.27
C GLY A 2 -1.36 2.49 -4.62
N ALA A 3 -1.31 2.15 -3.33
CA ALA A 3 -2.46 1.62 -2.60
C ALA A 3 -3.67 2.58 -2.54
N LEU A 4 -3.44 3.90 -2.42
CA LEU A 4 -4.53 4.87 -2.39
C LEU A 4 -5.16 5.06 -3.77
N ILE A 5 -4.33 5.03 -4.83
CA ILE A 5 -4.81 5.08 -6.21
C ILE A 5 -5.64 3.85 -6.49
N ALA A 6 -5.11 2.65 -6.23
CA ALA A 6 -5.81 1.38 -6.39
C ALA A 6 -7.13 1.34 -5.63
N TYR A 7 -7.14 1.88 -4.40
CA TYR A 7 -8.37 2.09 -3.65
C TYR A 7 -9.34 2.95 -4.49
N ILE A 8 -9.01 4.20 -4.79
CA ILE A 8 -9.95 5.13 -5.48
C ILE A 8 -10.42 4.62 -6.84
N THR A 9 -9.60 3.86 -7.56
CA THR A 9 -9.91 3.36 -8.91
C THR A 9 -10.56 1.98 -8.96
N GLU A 10 -10.90 1.37 -7.82
CA GLU A 10 -11.55 0.05 -7.76
C GLU A 10 -12.98 0.10 -8.35
N PRO A 11 -13.25 -0.50 -9.53
CA PRO A 11 -14.55 -0.39 -10.19
C PRO A 11 -15.68 -1.12 -9.45
N ALA A 12 -15.36 -2.16 -8.67
CA ALA A 12 -16.37 -2.89 -7.89
C ALA A 12 -16.82 -2.15 -6.62
N ARG A 13 -16.29 -0.95 -6.36
CA ARG A 13 -16.61 -0.22 -5.13
C ARG A 13 -17.93 0.52 -5.23
N GLU A 14 -18.92 -0.01 -4.54
CA GLU A 14 -20.17 0.70 -4.30
C GLU A 14 -20.07 1.63 -3.08
N ASN A 15 -20.86 2.71 -3.07
CA ASN A 15 -20.95 3.67 -1.96
C ASN A 15 -19.59 4.25 -1.52
N PHE A 16 -18.73 4.58 -2.48
CA PHE A 16 -17.40 5.15 -2.22
C PHE A 16 -17.46 6.32 -1.23
N GLN A 17 -16.69 6.20 -0.14
CA GLN A 17 -16.44 7.29 0.78
C GLN A 17 -15.01 7.80 0.60
N PRO A 18 -14.80 9.12 0.46
CA PRO A 18 -13.47 9.71 0.45
C PRO A 18 -12.72 9.38 1.74
N MET A 19 -11.43 9.07 1.64
CA MET A 19 -10.56 8.91 2.79
C MET A 19 -9.16 9.44 2.54
N ASN A 20 -8.51 9.88 3.62
CA ASN A 20 -7.08 10.16 3.66
C ASN A 20 -6.27 8.86 3.66
N ALA A 21 -4.98 8.96 3.35
CA ALA A 21 -4.05 7.85 3.47
C ALA A 21 -4.00 7.32 4.91
N ASN A 22 -4.13 6.01 5.07
CA ASN A 22 -4.08 5.32 6.36
C ASN A 22 -3.43 3.94 6.20
N PHE A 23 -3.18 3.22 7.30
CA PHE A 23 -2.54 1.89 7.24
C PHE A 23 -3.48 0.78 6.75
N GLY A 24 -4.80 0.99 6.79
CA GLY A 24 -5.79 0.01 6.36
C GLY A 24 -5.83 -0.20 4.84
N ILE A 25 -5.34 0.75 4.05
CA ILE A 25 -5.22 0.59 2.59
C ILE A 25 -3.97 -0.19 2.17
N LEU A 26 -3.00 -0.39 3.08
CA LEU A 26 -1.82 -1.19 2.78
C LEU A 26 -2.14 -2.68 2.94
N PRO A 27 -1.41 -3.58 2.24
CA PRO A 27 -1.53 -5.01 2.47
C PRO A 27 -1.35 -5.36 3.96
N PRO A 28 -2.09 -6.37 4.46
CA PRO A 28 -1.94 -6.79 5.85
C PRO A 28 -0.51 -7.30 6.10
N PRO A 29 0.04 -7.07 7.31
CA PRO A 29 1.32 -7.66 7.67
C PRO A 29 1.19 -9.20 7.80
N PRO A 30 2.30 -9.95 7.78
CA PRO A 30 2.29 -11.39 8.00
C PRO A 30 1.51 -11.80 9.26
N PRO A 31 0.80 -12.94 9.26
CA PRO A 31 -0.11 -13.36 10.34
C PRO A 31 0.48 -13.30 11.76
N ASP A 32 1.78 -13.61 11.91
CA ASP A 32 2.48 -13.66 13.20
C ASP A 32 3.17 -12.34 13.60
N THR A 33 2.88 -11.26 12.88
CA THR A 33 3.44 -9.94 13.22
C THR A 33 2.84 -9.41 14.51
N ARG A 34 3.71 -9.19 15.51
CA ARG A 34 3.34 -8.57 16.79
C ARG A 34 2.59 -7.27 16.56
N ARG A 35 1.57 -6.99 17.36
CA ARG A 35 0.70 -5.80 17.20
C ARG A 35 1.49 -4.49 17.16
N SER A 36 2.53 -4.37 17.99
CA SER A 36 3.45 -3.22 18.03
C SER A 36 4.20 -3.01 16.73
N ASP A 37 4.48 -4.08 15.99
CA ASP A 37 5.40 -4.08 14.85
C ASP A 37 4.65 -4.03 13.51
N ARG A 38 3.32 -4.18 13.52
CA ARG A 38 2.50 -4.19 12.30
C ARG A 38 2.76 -2.97 11.42
N LYS A 39 2.76 -1.78 12.01
CA LYS A 39 2.99 -0.53 11.27
C LYS A 39 4.40 -0.48 10.68
N SER A 40 5.42 -0.86 11.43
CA SER A 40 6.81 -0.81 10.94
C SER A 40 7.03 -1.81 9.80
N VAL A 41 6.48 -3.02 9.91
CA VAL A 41 6.50 -4.04 8.85
C VAL A 41 5.79 -3.55 7.59
N GLN A 42 4.59 -2.98 7.72
CA GLN A 42 3.85 -2.43 6.58
C GLN A 42 4.59 -1.25 5.92
N VAL A 43 5.23 -0.36 6.70
CA VAL A 43 6.08 0.71 6.15
C VAL A 43 7.26 0.14 5.39
N ALA A 44 7.95 -0.87 5.94
CA ALA A 44 9.09 -1.50 5.29
C ALA A 44 8.69 -2.10 3.92
N ALA A 45 7.59 -2.86 3.89
CA ALA A 45 7.04 -3.43 2.66
C ALA A 45 6.64 -2.35 1.64
N ALA A 46 5.91 -1.32 2.09
CA ALA A 46 5.49 -0.23 1.22
C ALA A 46 6.68 0.55 0.62
N ARG A 47 7.75 0.77 1.41
CA ARG A 47 8.99 1.42 0.92
C ARG A 47 9.73 0.54 -0.09
N ALA A 48 9.79 -0.77 0.13
CA ALA A 48 10.41 -1.70 -0.81
C ALA A 48 9.70 -1.68 -2.17
N ALA A 49 8.37 -1.82 -2.16
CA ALA A 49 7.55 -1.79 -3.38
C ALA A 49 7.64 -0.44 -4.12
N ALA A 50 7.64 0.68 -3.38
CA ALA A 50 7.78 2.00 -3.99
C ALA A 50 9.16 2.20 -4.67
N ARG A 51 10.24 1.69 -4.05
CA ARG A 51 11.59 1.73 -4.63
C ARG A 51 11.68 0.89 -5.89
N GLU A 52 11.13 -0.32 -5.86
CA GLU A 52 11.09 -1.21 -7.01
C GLU A 52 10.35 -0.58 -8.18
N PHE A 53 9.15 -0.04 -7.93
CA PHE A 53 8.40 0.70 -8.94
C PHE A 53 9.21 1.86 -9.50
N ALA A 54 9.85 2.66 -8.64
CA ALA A 54 10.67 3.79 -9.07
C ALA A 54 11.91 3.38 -9.87
N ARG A 55 12.46 2.17 -9.68
CA ARG A 55 13.53 1.64 -10.55
C ARG A 55 12.97 1.30 -11.93
N ARG A 56 11.87 0.55 -11.98
CA ARG A 56 11.22 0.14 -13.23
C ARG A 56 10.79 1.32 -14.11
N VAL A 57 10.33 2.42 -13.52
CA VAL A 57 9.95 3.62 -14.27
C VAL A 57 11.18 4.38 -14.80
N ARG A 58 12.33 4.31 -14.12
CA ARG A 58 13.56 5.01 -14.52
C ARG A 58 14.39 4.24 -15.54
N GLU A 59 14.29 2.92 -15.53
CA GLU A 59 14.94 2.02 -16.49
C GLU A 59 13.85 1.24 -17.24
N PRO A 60 13.12 1.91 -18.16
CA PRO A 60 12.15 1.21 -18.99
C PRO A 60 12.88 0.21 -19.90
N ILE A 61 12.37 -1.02 -19.94
CA ILE A 61 12.82 -2.09 -20.85
C ILE A 61 12.66 -1.65 -22.30
#